data_AF-A0AAV7V831-F1
#
_entry.id   AF-A0AAV7V831-F1
#
_cell.length_a   1.000
_cell.length_b   1.000
_cell.length_c   1.000
_cell.angle_alpha   90.00
_cell.angle_beta   90.00
_cell.angle_gamma   90.00
#
_symmetry.space_group_name_H-M   'P 1'
#
loop_
_entity.id
_entity.type
_entity.pdbx_description
1 polymer ?
#
loop_
_entity_poly.entity_id
_entity_poly.type
_entity_poly.pdbx_seq_one_letter_code
_entity_poly.pdbx_strand_id
1 'polypeptide(L)'
;MSTNKRAKKDPPPPIKVVDTISMELLLEEIWALNPYMEDTNKQLQILDDKWSLVENRRAELLDDLVASIQSLQSEVTMLKKHAEDVENRNRRNNLCIYGLPEGIEGSDPLSFSQLFLPKILDLTTSPALNIQRAHRLGHPSHGLRRQRNQEE
;
A
#
# COMPACT_ATOMS: atom_id res chain seq x y z
N MET A 1 -28.78 -12.14 78.47
CA MET A 1 -29.31 -10.82 78.06
C MET A 1 -28.23 -9.78 78.32
N SER A 2 -27.44 -9.42 77.30
CA SER A 2 -26.38 -8.40 77.44
C SER A 2 -26.86 -7.13 76.73
N THR A 3 -27.23 -6.11 77.49
CA THR A 3 -27.72 -4.83 76.98
C THR A 3 -26.53 -3.99 76.54
N ASN A 4 -26.35 -3.88 75.22
CA ASN A 4 -25.32 -3.05 74.61
C ASN A 4 -25.66 -1.56 74.84
N LYS A 5 -25.10 -0.96 75.90
CA LYS A 5 -25.19 0.48 76.15
C LYS A 5 -24.31 1.20 75.13
N ARG A 6 -24.92 1.69 74.05
CA ARG A 6 -24.28 2.56 73.06
C ARG A 6 -23.73 3.79 73.79
N ALA A 7 -22.40 3.91 73.86
CA ALA A 7 -21.75 5.11 74.40
C ALA A 7 -22.26 6.34 73.63
N LYS A 8 -22.66 7.39 74.36
CA LYS A 8 -22.99 8.67 73.74
C LYS A 8 -21.71 9.17 73.07
N LYS A 9 -21.64 9.04 71.74
CA LYS A 9 -20.53 9.58 70.95
C LYS A 9 -20.61 11.10 71.10
N ASP A 10 -19.51 11.72 71.53
CA ASP A 10 -19.44 13.16 71.73
C ASP A 10 -19.96 13.89 70.48
N PRO A 11 -20.68 15.02 70.65
CA PRO A 11 -21.15 15.79 69.52
C PRO A 11 -19.95 16.11 68.61
N PRO A 12 -20.12 16.01 67.27
CA PRO A 12 -19.05 16.39 66.36
C PRO A 12 -18.57 17.80 66.71
N PRO A 13 -17.26 18.05 66.67
CA PRO A 13 -16.72 19.36 67.03
C PRO A 13 -17.43 20.44 66.21
N PRO A 14 -17.77 21.58 66.83
CA PRO A 14 -18.44 22.66 66.14
C PRO A 14 -17.62 23.01 64.90
N ILE A 15 -18.27 22.98 63.73
CA ILE A 15 -17.67 23.43 62.48
C ILE A 15 -17.23 24.87 62.74
N LYS A 16 -15.93 25.15 62.60
CA LYS A 16 -15.40 26.50 62.77
C LYS A 16 -16.02 27.38 61.68
N VAL A 17 -17.00 28.17 62.07
CA VAL A 17 -17.58 29.20 61.21
C VAL A 17 -16.48 30.24 61.01
N VAL A 18 -15.97 30.35 59.79
CA VAL A 18 -15.04 31.42 59.43
C VAL A 18 -15.79 32.74 59.59
N ASP A 19 -15.11 33.78 60.09
CA ASP A 19 -15.72 35.09 60.35
C ASP A 19 -16.52 35.58 59.13
N THR A 20 -17.68 36.21 59.37
CA THR A 20 -18.62 36.64 58.33
C THR A 20 -17.97 37.52 57.25
N ILE A 21 -17.01 38.35 57.63
CA ILE A 21 -16.23 39.21 56.72
C ILE A 21 -15.39 38.38 55.75
N SER A 22 -14.81 37.26 56.20
CA SER A 22 -14.05 36.34 55.34
C SER A 22 -14.95 35.59 54.35
N MET A 23 -16.20 35.29 54.74
CA MET A 23 -17.18 34.68 53.85
C MET A 23 -17.67 35.64 52.75
N GLU A 24 -17.85 36.94 53.05
CA GLU A 24 -18.23 37.95 52.05
C GLU A 24 -17.14 38.15 50.99
N LEU A 25 -15.87 38.24 51.40
CA LEU A 25 -14.72 38.31 50.49
C LEU A 25 -14.63 37.11 49.55
N LEU A 26 -14.86 35.89 50.06
CA LEU A 26 -14.88 34.67 49.25
C LEU A 26 -16.05 34.66 48.25
N LEU A 27 -17.21 35.17 48.64
CA LEU A 27 -18.36 35.31 47.74
C LEU A 27 -18.06 36.28 46.60
N GLU A 28 -17.44 37.43 46.89
CA GLU A 28 -17.05 38.40 45.86
C GLU A 28 -16.05 37.80 44.86
N GLU A 29 -15.07 37.04 45.35
CA GLU A 29 -14.09 36.35 44.50
C GLU A 29 -14.74 35.25 43.63
N ILE A 30 -15.68 34.49 44.18
CA ILE A 30 -16.47 33.51 43.40
C ILE A 30 -17.31 34.20 42.32
N TRP A 31 -17.95 35.32 42.65
CA TRP A 31 -18.72 36.09 41.68
C TRP A 31 -17.85 36.67 40.56
N ALA A 32 -16.63 37.12 40.89
CA ALA A 32 -15.66 37.60 39.91
C ALA A 32 -15.15 36.50 38.97
N LEU A 33 -15.19 35.22 39.37
CA LEU A 33 -14.76 34.08 38.55
C LEU A 33 -15.81 33.61 37.52
N ASN A 34 -17.10 33.84 37.77
CA ASN A 34 -18.19 33.45 36.87
C ASN A 34 -18.03 33.90 35.40
N PRO A 35 -17.71 35.18 35.10
CA PRO A 35 -17.53 35.62 33.70
C PRO A 35 -16.36 34.91 33.00
N TYR A 36 -15.25 34.67 33.71
CA TYR A 36 -14.13 33.91 33.15
C TYR A 36 -14.54 32.47 32.83
N MET A 37 -15.28 31.81 33.73
CA MET A 37 -15.84 30.48 33.49
C MET A 37 -16.75 30.48 32.25
N GLU A 38 -17.62 31.47 32.12
CA GLU A 38 -18.52 31.59 30.97
C GLU A 38 -17.75 31.77 29.65
N ASP A 39 -16.71 32.61 29.66
CA ASP A 39 -15.85 32.81 28.48
C ASP A 39 -15.05 31.55 28.12
N THR A 40 -14.52 30.82 29.11
CA THR A 40 -13.85 29.54 28.84
C THR A 40 -14.80 28.51 28.23
N ASN A 41 -16.05 28.44 28.69
CA ASN A 41 -17.06 27.55 28.13
C ASN A 41 -17.39 27.92 26.67
N LYS A 42 -17.49 29.22 26.36
CA LYS A 42 -17.67 29.70 24.98
C LYS A 42 -16.50 29.31 24.09
N GLN A 43 -15.27 29.48 24.59
CA GLN A 43 -14.06 29.08 23.85
C GLN A 43 -14.02 27.57 23.59
N LEU A 44 -14.39 26.75 24.58
CA LEU A 44 -14.48 25.30 24.43
C LEU A 44 -15.50 24.90 23.38
N GLN A 45 -16.67 25.55 23.36
CA GLN A 45 -17.70 25.30 22.34
C GLN A 45 -17.19 25.66 20.93
N ILE A 46 -16.51 26.79 20.76
CA ILE A 46 -15.91 27.18 19.47
C ILE A 46 -14.86 26.16 19.02
N LEU A 47 -14.05 25.64 19.95
CA LEU A 47 -13.06 24.62 19.62
C LEU A 47 -13.70 23.30 19.20
N ASP A 48 -14.79 22.90 19.86
CA ASP A 48 -15.54 21.69 19.50
C ASP A 48 -16.16 21.80 18.10
N ASP A 49 -16.76 22.95 17.78
CA ASP A 49 -17.31 23.23 16.44
C ASP A 49 -16.21 23.18 15.37
N LYS A 50 -15.05 23.80 15.65
CA LYS A 50 -13.89 23.76 14.74
C LYS A 50 -13.35 22.35 14.58
N TRP A 51 -13.29 21.57 15.65
CA TRP A 51 -12.82 20.20 15.63
C TRP A 51 -13.75 19.32 14.79
N SER A 52 -15.06 19.43 15.00
CA SER A 52 -16.08 18.75 14.21
C SER A 52 -15.96 19.08 12.73
N LEU A 53 -15.78 20.37 12.39
CA LEU A 53 -15.58 20.79 11.00
C LEU A 53 -14.33 20.16 10.37
N VAL A 54 -13.20 20.16 11.10
CA VAL A 54 -11.94 19.58 10.62
C VAL A 54 -12.07 18.07 10.42
N GLU A 55 -12.70 17.37 11.37
CA GLU A 55 -12.85 15.91 11.30
C GLU A 55 -13.77 15.51 10.14
N ASN A 56 -14.89 16.23 9.94
CA ASN A 56 -15.77 16.00 8.79
C ASN A 56 -15.04 16.27 7.47
N ARG A 57 -14.30 17.38 7.37
CA ARG A 57 -13.55 17.70 6.16
C ARG A 57 -12.46 16.67 5.87
N ARG A 58 -11.79 16.18 6.92
CA ARG A 58 -10.81 15.12 6.82
C ARG A 58 -11.44 13.83 6.31
N ALA A 59 -12.61 13.44 6.83
CA ALA A 59 -13.32 12.24 6.39
C ALA A 59 -13.66 12.31 4.89
N GLU A 60 -14.24 13.41 4.42
CA GLU A 60 -14.53 13.64 3.00
C GLU A 60 -13.29 13.51 2.12
N LEU A 61 -12.19 14.16 2.51
CA LEU A 61 -10.93 14.12 1.75
C LEU A 61 -10.34 12.70 1.70
N LEU A 62 -10.48 11.93 2.78
CA LEU A 62 -10.02 10.54 2.81
C LEU A 62 -10.87 9.66 1.89
N ASP A 63 -12.19 9.84 1.90
CA ASP A 63 -13.10 9.08 1.03
C ASP A 63 -12.82 9.36 -0.45
N ASP A 64 -12.64 10.64 -0.82
CA ASP A 64 -12.26 11.06 -2.17
C ASP A 64 -10.91 10.45 -2.60
N LEU A 65 -9.92 10.48 -1.71
CA LEU A 65 -8.60 9.92 -1.98
C LEU A 65 -8.65 8.41 -2.16
N VAL A 66 -9.41 7.70 -1.31
CA VAL A 66 -9.59 6.24 -1.41
C VAL A 66 -10.28 5.89 -2.72
N ALA A 67 -11.34 6.61 -3.11
CA ALA A 67 -12.02 6.40 -4.38
C ALA A 67 -11.08 6.62 -5.58
N SER A 68 -10.27 7.69 -5.55
CA SER A 68 -9.28 7.99 -6.58
C SER A 68 -8.23 6.88 -6.70
N ILE A 69 -7.68 6.42 -5.57
CA ILE A 69 -6.69 5.33 -5.55
C ILE A 69 -7.28 4.05 -6.12
N GLN A 70 -8.51 3.68 -5.75
CA GLN A 70 -9.18 2.49 -6.27
C GLN A 70 -9.40 2.57 -7.78
N SER A 71 -9.83 3.73 -8.28
CA SER A 71 -10.01 3.98 -9.71
C SER A 71 -8.69 3.82 -10.47
N LEU A 72 -7.62 4.46 -9.99
CA LEU A 72 -6.28 4.37 -10.59
C LEU A 72 -5.72 2.95 -10.54
N GLN A 73 -5.94 2.22 -9.45
CA GLN A 73 -5.53 0.81 -9.35
C GLN A 73 -6.26 -0.06 -10.39
N SER A 74 -7.56 0.16 -10.58
CA SER A 74 -8.34 -0.52 -11.61
C SER A 74 -7.80 -0.21 -13.01
N GLU A 75 -7.55 1.07 -13.31
CA GLU A 75 -7.00 1.48 -14.60
C GLU A 75 -5.62 0.86 -14.85
N VAL A 76 -4.72 0.89 -13.87
CA VAL A 76 -3.39 0.28 -13.97
C VAL A 76 -3.47 -1.22 -14.22
N THR A 77 -4.38 -1.94 -13.56
CA THR A 77 -4.54 -3.38 -13.78
C THR A 77 -5.07 -3.69 -15.18
N MET A 78 -6.03 -2.89 -15.67
CA MET A 78 -6.56 -3.00 -17.03
C MET A 78 -5.48 -2.72 -18.09
N LEU A 79 -4.70 -1.64 -17.92
CA LEU A 79 -3.60 -1.29 -18.82
C LEU A 79 -2.51 -2.36 -18.83
N LYS A 80 -2.14 -2.91 -17.66
CA LYS A 80 -1.19 -4.03 -17.58
C LYS A 80 -1.67 -5.25 -18.35
N LYS A 81 -2.92 -5.63 -18.18
CA LYS A 81 -3.52 -6.76 -18.91
C LYS A 81 -3.55 -6.51 -20.42
N HIS A 82 -3.86 -5.28 -20.83
CA HIS A 82 -3.84 -4.91 -22.24
C HIS A 82 -2.44 -4.98 -22.84
N ALA A 83 -1.44 -4.44 -22.13
CA ALA A 83 -0.04 -4.49 -22.55
C ALA A 83 0.45 -5.94 -22.70
N GLU A 84 0.12 -6.79 -21.73
CA GLU A 84 0.45 -8.22 -21.78
C GLU A 84 -0.21 -8.93 -22.98
N ASP A 85 -1.49 -8.67 -23.25
CA ASP A 85 -2.19 -9.24 -24.41
C ASP A 85 -1.55 -8.79 -25.73
N VAL A 86 -1.18 -7.50 -25.85
CA VAL A 86 -0.50 -6.98 -27.04
C VAL A 86 0.89 -7.61 -27.20
N GLU A 87 1.67 -7.73 -26.13
CA GLU A 87 2.99 -8.36 -26.16
C GLU A 87 2.89 -9.85 -26.54
N ASN A 88 1.92 -10.56 -25.98
CA ASN A 88 1.66 -11.97 -26.29
C ASN A 88 1.22 -12.15 -27.75
N ARG A 89 0.35 -11.29 -28.28
CA ARG A 89 -0.06 -11.32 -29.70
C ARG A 89 1.11 -11.04 -30.63
N ASN A 90 1.97 -10.10 -30.27
CA ASN A 90 3.17 -9.76 -31.03
C ASN A 90 4.15 -10.95 -31.08
N ARG A 91 4.31 -11.67 -29.95
CA ARG A 91 5.18 -12.84 -29.86
C ARG A 91 4.53 -14.18 -30.21
N ARG A 92 3.24 -14.21 -30.53
CA ARG A 92 2.46 -15.45 -30.73
C ARG A 92 3.03 -16.37 -31.81
N ASN A 93 3.66 -15.79 -32.83
CA ASN A 93 4.23 -16.54 -33.95
C ASN A 93 5.76 -16.76 -33.80
N ASN A 94 6.34 -16.41 -32.64
CA ASN A 94 7.76 -16.58 -32.39
C ASN A 94 8.00 -17.92 -31.69
N LEU A 95 8.90 -18.72 -32.23
CA LEU A 95 9.39 -19.94 -31.60
C LEU A 95 10.79 -19.70 -31.03
N CYS A 96 11.03 -20.13 -29.80
CA CYS A 96 12.34 -20.09 -29.16
C CYS A 96 12.88 -21.52 -28.99
N ILE A 97 13.98 -21.84 -29.66
CA ILE A 97 14.59 -23.17 -29.64
C ILE A 97 15.78 -23.15 -28.68
N TYR A 98 15.78 -24.05 -27.71
CA TYR A 98 16.86 -24.22 -26.74
C TYR A 98 17.68 -25.47 -27.05
N GLY A 99 18.94 -25.49 -26.59
CA GLY A 99 19.83 -26.65 -26.75
C GLY A 99 20.59 -26.73 -28.09
N LEU A 100 20.47 -25.74 -28.96
CA LEU A 100 21.28 -25.64 -30.18
C LEU A 100 22.70 -25.17 -29.87
N PRO A 101 23.74 -25.96 -30.24
CA PRO A 101 25.13 -25.53 -30.13
C PRO A 101 25.37 -24.19 -30.83
N GLU A 102 26.26 -23.37 -30.27
CA GLU A 102 26.59 -22.07 -30.86
C GLU A 102 27.27 -22.27 -32.23
N GLY A 103 26.87 -21.46 -33.21
CA GLY A 103 27.46 -21.47 -34.56
C GLY A 103 26.98 -22.57 -35.50
N ILE A 104 26.12 -23.50 -35.07
CA ILE A 104 25.58 -24.57 -35.94
C ILE A 104 24.74 -24.02 -37.10
N GLU A 105 24.16 -22.84 -36.91
CA GLU A 105 23.38 -22.11 -37.91
C GLU A 105 24.24 -21.52 -39.04
N GLY A 106 25.55 -21.39 -38.82
CA GLY A 106 26.47 -20.70 -39.73
C GLY A 106 26.16 -19.20 -39.84
N SER A 107 26.38 -18.63 -41.03
CA SER A 107 26.15 -17.21 -41.31
C SER A 107 24.69 -16.85 -41.60
N ASP A 108 23.84 -17.84 -41.88
CA ASP A 108 22.44 -17.63 -42.24
C ASP A 108 21.48 -18.50 -41.42
N PRO A 109 21.07 -18.01 -40.23
CA PRO A 109 20.11 -18.69 -39.38
C PRO A 109 18.75 -18.96 -40.04
N LEU A 110 18.36 -18.17 -41.04
CA LEU A 110 17.06 -18.30 -41.70
C LEU A 110 17.02 -19.56 -42.57
N SER A 111 18.00 -19.70 -43.47
CA SER A 111 18.14 -20.89 -44.33
C SER A 111 18.35 -22.16 -43.49
N PHE A 112 19.15 -22.07 -42.43
CA PHE A 112 19.31 -23.18 -41.47
C PHE A 112 17.96 -23.62 -40.90
N SER A 113 17.17 -22.68 -40.37
CA SER A 113 15.89 -22.99 -39.72
C SER A 113 14.87 -23.59 -40.69
N GLN A 114 14.81 -23.10 -41.93
CA GLN A 114 13.92 -23.63 -42.97
C GLN A 114 14.23 -25.08 -43.34
N LEU A 115 15.49 -25.51 -43.24
CA LEU A 115 15.91 -26.89 -43.51
C LEU A 115 15.87 -27.79 -42.26
N PHE A 116 16.18 -27.22 -41.10
CA PHE A 116 16.32 -27.92 -39.83
C PHE A 116 14.97 -28.29 -39.21
N LEU A 117 14.03 -27.33 -39.16
CA LEU A 117 12.72 -27.54 -38.54
C LEU A 117 11.90 -28.66 -39.19
N PRO A 118 11.78 -28.74 -40.54
CA PRO A 118 11.02 -29.82 -41.14
C PRO A 118 11.59 -31.21 -40.87
N LYS A 119 12.92 -31.32 -40.78
CA LYS A 119 13.62 -32.60 -40.52
C LYS A 119 13.41 -33.11 -39.11
N ILE A 120 13.32 -32.23 -38.11
CA ILE A 120 13.16 -32.65 -36.70
C ILE A 120 11.71 -32.89 -36.33
N LEU A 121 10.80 -32.16 -36.96
CA LEU A 121 9.37 -32.28 -36.71
C LEU A 121 8.70 -33.32 -37.62
N ASP A 122 9.48 -34.06 -38.42
CA ASP A 122 9.02 -35.01 -39.44
C ASP A 122 7.90 -34.44 -40.33
N LEU A 123 8.04 -33.15 -40.66
CA LEU A 123 7.05 -32.42 -41.42
C LEU A 123 7.22 -32.71 -42.91
N THR A 124 6.29 -33.45 -43.48
CA THR A 124 6.12 -33.59 -44.93
C THR A 124 5.41 -32.36 -45.50
N THR A 125 5.88 -31.15 -45.20
CA THR A 125 5.13 -29.93 -45.55
C THR A 125 5.54 -29.42 -46.93
N SER A 126 4.60 -29.53 -47.86
CA SER A 126 4.51 -28.69 -49.05
C SER A 126 3.33 -27.74 -48.84
N PRO A 127 3.50 -26.41 -48.87
CA PRO A 127 4.73 -25.67 -49.20
C PRO A 127 5.74 -25.58 -48.04
N ALA A 128 6.97 -25.15 -48.35
CA ALA A 128 8.02 -24.94 -47.35
C ALA A 128 7.59 -23.95 -46.25
N LEU A 129 8.11 -24.14 -45.03
CA LEU A 129 7.83 -23.26 -43.89
C LEU A 129 8.20 -21.81 -44.20
N ASN A 130 7.21 -20.91 -44.11
CA ASN A 130 7.42 -19.48 -44.27
C ASN A 130 7.89 -18.87 -42.95
N ILE A 131 9.20 -18.72 -42.81
CA ILE A 131 9.85 -18.09 -41.65
C ILE A 131 10.20 -16.65 -42.03
N GLN A 132 9.67 -15.67 -41.29
CA GLN A 132 9.92 -14.25 -41.57
C GLN A 132 11.31 -13.80 -41.10
N ARG A 133 11.77 -14.31 -39.95
CA ARG A 133 13.06 -13.97 -39.35
C ARG A 133 13.55 -15.11 -38.47
N ALA A 134 14.84 -15.40 -38.52
CA ALA A 134 15.51 -16.27 -37.57
C ALA A 134 16.77 -15.56 -37.06
N HIS A 135 17.01 -15.64 -35.76
CA HIS A 135 18.19 -15.06 -35.13
C HIS A 135 18.45 -15.73 -33.79
N ARG A 136 19.70 -15.69 -33.36
CA ARG A 136 20.10 -16.12 -32.02
C ARG A 136 19.80 -15.00 -31.02
N LEU A 137 19.26 -15.37 -29.86
CA LEU A 137 19.04 -14.44 -28.76
C LEU A 137 20.34 -14.24 -27.95
N GLY A 138 20.59 -13.01 -27.51
CA GLY A 138 21.81 -12.64 -26.77
C GLY A 138 22.90 -12.02 -27.67
N HIS A 139 23.97 -11.54 -27.04
CA HIS A 139 25.12 -11.01 -27.77
C HIS A 139 25.85 -12.15 -28.50
N PRO A 140 26.42 -11.91 -29.70
CA PRO A 140 27.28 -12.89 -30.36
C PRO A 140 28.43 -13.21 -29.40
N SER A 141 28.42 -14.41 -28.83
CA SER A 141 29.60 -14.97 -28.20
C SER A 141 30.62 -15.15 -29.31
N HIS A 142 31.58 -14.22 -29.41
CA HIS A 142 32.86 -14.56 -30.01
C HIS A 142 33.34 -15.82 -29.30
N GLY A 143 33.38 -16.94 -30.03
CA GLY A 143 33.57 -18.28 -29.49
C GLY A 143 34.83 -18.41 -28.64
N LEU A 144 34.70 -18.15 -27.34
CA LEU A 144 35.71 -18.42 -26.32
C LEU A 144 35.00 -18.70 -25.01
N ARG A 145 34.57 -19.95 -24.82
CA ARG A 145 34.35 -20.46 -23.46
C ARG A 145 35.17 -21.73 -23.25
N ARG A 146 36.41 -21.46 -22.84
CA ARG A 146 37.30 -22.21 -21.93
C ARG A 146 37.08 -23.72 -21.88
N GLN A 147 38.07 -24.45 -22.38
CA GLN A 147 38.35 -25.82 -21.94
C GLN A 147 38.33 -25.83 -20.41
N ARG A 148 37.34 -26.48 -19.82
CA ARG A 148 37.39 -26.90 -18.42
C ARG A 148 38.34 -28.09 -18.41
N ASN A 149 39.60 -27.83 -18.08
CA ASN A 149 40.52 -28.90 -17.72
C ASN A 149 39.89 -29.65 -16.55
N GLN A 150 39.58 -30.93 -16.77
CA GLN A 150 39.41 -31.89 -15.70
C GLN A 150 40.81 -32.32 -15.30
N GLU A 151 41.34 -31.69 -14.25
CA GLU A 151 42.43 -32.23 -13.45
C GLU A 151 41.95 -32.13 -12.00
N GLU A 152 41.42 -33.23 -11.49
CA GLU A 152 41.70 -33.86 -10.19
C GLU A 152 40.82 -35.13 -10.03
#